data_AF-X1GX42-F1
#
_entry.id   AF-X1GX42-F1
#
_cell.length_a   1.000
_cell.length_b   1.000
_cell.length_c   1.000
_cell.angle_alpha   90.00
_cell.angle_beta   90.00
_cell.angle_gamma   90.00
#
_symmetry.space_group_name_H-M   'P 1'
#
loop_
_entity.id
_entity.type
_entity.pdbx_description
1 polymer ?
#
loop_
_entity_poly.entity_id
_entity_poly.type
_entity_poly.pdbx_seq_one_letter_code
_entity_poly.pdbx_strand_id
1 'polypeptide(L)'
;AFAEQKKTVIMVDDLDCLSDYELGLFRYIGYGIHGSNILIIGASKTNERIKNLGFETIKLNPFTLDQTQELLEKTFFKLEPIERKSTVPKDRRFIKWLHKQSGGTPLFIVEILRNLYENKVMYYKANKWLVQMDVLDKTKIPSRIEDLLEEQLRNLKKAELTILKILAIAQCALEPGIISSVLNTKSEIAIERLKNLGLLRENIINNRRVVIMANQIFALIIARLIESDEEQRLCNMLIKVLEPTLSEHENYIPVLAELSDKVKNPEKAYKYSRKSAENAESIYDYTSAV
;
A
#
# COMPACT_ATOMS: atom_id res chain seq x y z
N ALA A 1 2.09 30.42 14.14
CA ALA A 1 0.71 30.53 14.67
C ALA A 1 0.17 29.20 15.25
N PHE A 2 -0.18 28.19 14.46
CA PHE A 2 -0.86 26.97 14.97
C PHE A 2 0.02 26.10 15.89
N ALA A 3 1.25 25.79 15.47
CA ALA A 3 2.20 24.99 16.25
C ALA A 3 2.84 25.73 17.44
N GLU A 4 2.73 27.05 17.51
CA GLU A 4 3.16 27.84 18.68
C GLU A 4 2.22 27.64 19.87
N GLN A 5 0.94 27.32 19.61
CA GLN A 5 -0.09 27.18 20.63
C GLN A 5 -0.51 25.73 20.89
N LYS A 6 -0.27 24.80 19.96
CA LYS A 6 -0.71 23.40 20.07
C LYS A 6 0.39 22.40 19.73
N LYS A 7 0.47 21.34 20.54
CA LYS A 7 1.27 20.15 20.25
C LYS A 7 0.78 19.51 18.96
N THR A 8 1.65 19.40 17.98
CA THR A 8 1.32 18.94 16.63
C THR A 8 2.17 17.72 16.29
N VAL A 9 1.56 16.68 15.71
CA VAL A 9 2.29 15.52 15.20
C VAL A 9 2.16 15.50 13.68
N ILE A 10 3.29 15.45 12.98
CA ILE A 10 3.36 15.29 11.53
C ILE A 10 3.86 13.88 11.27
N MET A 11 3.07 13.08 10.55
CA MET A 11 3.44 11.72 10.16
C MET A 11 3.66 11.66 8.65
N VAL A 12 4.81 11.14 8.25
CA VAL A 12 5.17 10.93 6.84
C VAL A 12 5.42 9.45 6.63
N ASP A 13 4.63 8.84 5.74
CA ASP A 13 4.75 7.42 5.42
C ASP A 13 5.72 7.19 4.25
N ASP A 14 6.27 5.97 4.16
CA ASP A 14 7.13 5.50 3.06
C ASP A 14 8.29 6.43 2.66
N LEU A 15 9.06 6.94 3.63
CA LEU A 15 10.21 7.84 3.35
C LEU A 15 11.26 7.21 2.42
N ASP A 16 11.37 5.89 2.35
CA ASP A 16 12.33 5.22 1.45
C ASP A 16 12.01 5.43 -0.04
N CYS A 17 10.78 5.85 -0.37
CA CYS A 17 10.38 6.20 -1.73
C CYS A 17 10.83 7.63 -2.13
N LEU A 18 11.17 8.49 -1.16
CA LEU A 18 11.58 9.86 -1.43
C LEU A 18 12.97 9.94 -2.07
N SER A 19 13.15 10.93 -2.95
CA SER A 19 14.44 11.30 -3.53
C SER A 19 15.41 11.85 -2.48
N ASP A 20 16.70 11.92 -2.82
CA ASP A 20 17.72 12.45 -1.91
C ASP A 20 17.48 13.93 -1.56
N TYR A 21 16.89 14.70 -2.48
CA TYR A 21 16.54 16.09 -2.24
C TYR A 21 15.39 16.21 -1.23
N GLU A 22 14.31 15.43 -1.41
CA GLU A 22 13.17 15.40 -0.50
C GLU A 22 13.56 14.90 0.90
N LEU A 23 14.42 13.88 0.96
CA LEU A 23 15.02 13.41 2.20
C LEU A 23 15.88 14.49 2.87
N GLY A 24 16.63 15.26 2.08
CA GLY A 24 17.38 16.42 2.56
C GLY A 24 16.48 17.50 3.15
N LEU A 25 15.35 17.79 2.50
CA LEU A 25 14.34 18.72 3.02
C LEU A 25 13.70 18.20 4.31
N PHE A 26 13.30 16.92 4.34
CA PHE A 26 12.76 16.28 5.54
C PHE A 26 13.74 16.37 6.71
N ARG A 27 15.03 16.11 6.44
CA ARG A 27 16.12 16.28 7.41
C ARG A 27 16.19 17.71 7.92
N TYR A 28 16.24 18.68 7.01
CA TYR A 28 16.33 20.10 7.34
C TYR A 28 15.17 20.56 8.23
N ILE A 29 13.93 20.19 7.88
CA ILE A 29 12.75 20.47 8.69
C ILE A 29 12.90 19.84 10.07
N GLY A 30 13.24 18.55 10.15
CA GLY A 30 13.35 17.83 11.42
C GLY A 30 14.35 18.44 12.40
N TYR A 31 15.50 18.92 11.94
CA TYR A 31 16.45 19.66 12.80
C TYR A 31 16.00 21.10 13.08
N GLY A 32 15.35 21.75 12.12
CA GLY A 32 14.87 23.13 12.27
C GLY A 32 13.73 23.29 13.28
N ILE A 33 12.94 22.24 13.52
CA ILE A 33 11.84 22.25 14.49
C ILE A 33 12.26 21.91 15.93
N HIS A 34 13.55 21.76 16.19
CA HIS A 34 14.06 21.44 17.53
C HIS A 34 13.64 22.52 18.55
N GLY A 35 12.95 22.11 19.63
CA GLY A 35 12.43 23.02 20.66
C GLY A 35 11.05 23.61 20.36
N SER A 36 10.43 23.25 19.24
CA SER A 36 9.02 23.57 18.96
C SER A 36 8.06 22.53 19.57
N ASN A 37 6.76 22.80 19.54
CA ASN A 37 5.72 21.84 19.94
C ASN A 37 5.37 20.83 18.83
N ILE A 38 6.29 20.57 17.89
CA ILE A 38 6.06 19.67 16.75
C ILE A 38 6.85 18.37 16.96
N LEU A 39 6.18 17.24 16.80
CA LEU A 39 6.80 15.92 16.68
C LEU A 39 6.67 15.44 15.23
N ILE A 40 7.79 15.09 14.60
CA ILE A 40 7.80 14.48 13.27
C ILE A 40 8.07 12.98 13.41
N ILE A 41 7.25 12.17 12.76
CA ILE A 41 7.40 10.71 12.70
C ILE A 41 7.48 10.30 11.24
N GLY A 42 8.55 9.59 10.89
CA GLY A 42 8.74 8.98 9.58
C GLY A 42 8.58 7.47 9.65
N ALA A 43 7.84 6.88 8.72
CA ALA A 43 7.84 5.43 8.49
C ALA A 43 8.62 5.12 7.22
N SER A 44 9.44 4.07 7.25
CA SER A 44 10.25 3.67 6.10
C SER A 44 10.77 2.25 6.23
N LYS A 45 11.22 1.68 5.11
CA LYS A 45 12.16 0.56 5.13
C LYS A 45 13.53 1.03 5.58
N THR A 46 14.24 0.18 6.30
CA THR A 46 15.61 0.47 6.74
C THR A 46 16.57 0.41 5.56
N ASN A 47 17.24 1.53 5.26
CA ASN A 47 18.33 1.60 4.29
C ASN A 47 19.37 2.65 4.75
N GLU A 48 20.54 2.70 4.08
CA GLU A 48 21.60 3.63 4.45
C GLU A 48 21.21 5.11 4.31
N ARG A 49 20.40 5.47 3.29
CA ARG A 49 19.93 6.86 3.11
C ARG A 49 19.11 7.33 4.30
N ILE A 50 18.21 6.49 4.81
CA ILE A 50 17.36 6.78 5.96
C ILE A 50 18.20 6.87 7.24
N LYS A 51 19.14 5.93 7.45
CA LYS A 51 20.04 5.99 8.62
C LYS A 51 20.86 7.29 8.63
N ASN A 52 21.28 7.76 7.46
CA ASN A 52 22.07 8.99 7.32
C ASN A 52 21.30 10.29 7.63
N LEU A 53 19.97 10.22 7.84
CA LEU A 53 19.19 11.37 8.32
C LEU A 53 19.54 11.75 9.77
N GLY A 54 19.97 10.78 10.57
CA GLY A 54 20.39 10.98 11.96
C GLY A 54 19.25 11.14 12.98
N PHE A 55 18.02 10.74 12.61
CA PHE A 55 16.88 10.73 13.53
C PHE A 55 16.87 9.49 14.44
N GLU A 56 16.21 9.60 15.59
CA GLU A 56 15.93 8.44 16.44
C GLU A 56 15.05 7.43 15.67
N THR A 57 15.38 6.15 15.77
CA THR A 57 14.73 5.09 14.99
C THR A 57 14.12 4.03 15.89
N ILE A 58 12.82 3.79 15.74
CA ILE A 58 12.13 2.66 16.36
C ILE A 58 12.03 1.54 15.32
N LYS A 59 12.75 0.43 15.55
CA LYS A 59 12.69 -0.72 14.66
C LYS A 59 11.47 -1.59 14.95
N LEU A 60 10.57 -1.68 13.98
CA LEU A 60 9.46 -2.65 14.02
C LEU A 60 9.98 -4.04 13.63
N ASN A 61 9.80 -5.01 14.51
CA ASN A 61 10.11 -6.41 14.24
C ASN A 61 8.83 -7.18 13.90
N PRO A 62 8.93 -8.31 13.18
CA PRO A 62 7.81 -9.23 13.03
C PRO A 62 7.24 -9.63 14.39
N PHE A 63 5.95 -9.92 14.44
CA PHE A 63 5.28 -10.33 15.66
C PHE A 63 5.90 -11.60 16.22
N THR A 64 6.08 -11.60 17.54
CA THR A 64 6.35 -12.82 18.29
C THR A 64 5.15 -13.77 18.22
N LEU A 65 5.36 -15.01 18.64
CA LEU A 65 4.29 -16.00 18.74
C LEU A 65 3.14 -15.50 19.63
N ASP A 66 3.46 -14.86 20.76
CA ASP A 66 2.47 -14.33 21.70
C ASP A 66 1.71 -13.13 21.13
N GLN A 67 2.40 -12.22 20.43
CA GLN A 67 1.73 -11.10 19.74
C GLN A 67 0.82 -11.58 18.60
N THR A 68 1.20 -12.67 17.92
CA THR A 68 0.35 -13.30 16.90
C THR A 68 -0.90 -13.93 17.53
N GLN A 69 -0.76 -14.54 18.72
CA GLN A 69 -1.93 -15.00 19.47
C GLN A 69 -2.82 -13.83 19.89
N GLU A 70 -2.25 -12.78 20.47
CA GLU A 70 -3.01 -11.61 20.92
C GLU A 70 -3.78 -10.97 19.76
N LEU A 71 -3.15 -10.86 18.58
CA LEU A 71 -3.81 -10.40 17.37
C LEU A 71 -5.02 -11.28 17.03
N LEU A 72 -4.86 -12.60 17.04
CA LEU A 72 -5.94 -13.54 16.71
C LEU A 72 -7.08 -13.49 17.73
N GLU A 73 -6.78 -13.38 19.03
CA GLU A 73 -7.79 -13.29 20.09
C GLU A 73 -8.58 -11.98 20.01
N LYS A 74 -7.92 -10.87 19.67
CA LYS A 74 -8.57 -9.57 19.45
C LYS A 74 -9.40 -9.53 18.16
N THR A 75 -8.96 -10.27 17.13
CA THR A 75 -9.63 -10.29 15.82
C THR A 75 -10.80 -11.29 15.80
N PHE A 76 -10.61 -12.46 16.42
CA PHE A 76 -11.53 -13.58 16.41
C PHE A 76 -11.93 -13.91 17.85
N PHE A 77 -13.16 -13.55 18.22
CA PHE A 77 -13.69 -13.72 19.58
C PHE A 77 -13.50 -15.13 20.17
N LYS A 78 -13.67 -16.17 19.34
CA LYS A 78 -13.37 -17.58 19.66
C LYS A 78 -12.86 -18.30 18.41
N LEU A 79 -11.64 -18.81 18.46
CA LEU A 79 -11.04 -19.62 17.39
C LEU A 79 -10.72 -21.02 17.93
N GLU A 80 -11.39 -22.04 17.37
CA GLU A 80 -11.27 -23.44 17.80
C GLU A 80 -10.70 -24.31 16.66
N PRO A 81 -9.51 -24.88 16.83
CA PRO A 81 -9.01 -25.91 15.91
C PRO A 81 -9.85 -27.18 16.05
N ILE A 82 -10.33 -27.73 14.93
CA ILE A 82 -11.05 -29.00 14.87
C ILE A 82 -10.11 -30.07 14.31
N GLU A 83 -9.91 -31.13 15.10
CA GLU A 83 -9.26 -32.37 14.69
C GLU A 83 -10.25 -33.52 14.86
N ARG A 84 -10.39 -34.38 13.85
CA ARG A 84 -11.31 -35.54 13.93
C ARG A 84 -10.88 -36.60 14.97
N LYS A 85 -9.71 -36.45 15.60
CA LYS A 85 -9.09 -37.46 16.49
C LYS A 85 -8.42 -36.91 17.78
N SER A 86 -8.84 -35.78 18.34
CA SER A 86 -8.26 -35.34 19.61
C SER A 86 -9.29 -34.69 20.55
N THR A 87 -9.41 -35.26 21.75
CA THR A 87 -10.18 -34.75 22.91
C THR A 87 -9.37 -33.78 23.77
N VAL A 88 -8.37 -33.10 23.20
CA VAL A 88 -7.53 -32.14 23.94
C VAL A 88 -7.83 -30.71 23.49
N PRO A 89 -8.41 -29.86 24.35
CA PRO A 89 -8.45 -28.43 24.12
C PRO A 89 -7.07 -27.81 24.44
N LYS A 90 -6.72 -26.72 23.75
CA LYS A 90 -5.58 -25.80 24.02
C LYS A 90 -4.22 -26.07 23.36
N ASP A 91 -4.10 -26.84 22.28
CA ASP A 91 -2.84 -26.73 21.54
C ASP A 91 -2.82 -25.39 20.79
N ARG A 92 -1.83 -24.54 21.09
CA ARG A 92 -1.44 -23.37 20.27
C ARG A 92 -0.97 -23.81 18.87
N ARG A 93 -1.31 -25.01 18.39
CA ARG A 93 -0.87 -25.63 17.15
C ARG A 93 -1.16 -24.74 15.95
N PHE A 94 -2.40 -24.26 15.83
CA PHE A 94 -2.77 -23.33 14.76
C PHE A 94 -1.94 -22.04 14.81
N ILE A 95 -1.77 -21.47 16.02
CA ILE A 95 -1.02 -20.21 16.22
C ILE A 95 0.46 -20.40 15.88
N LYS A 96 1.08 -21.48 16.36
CA LYS A 96 2.46 -21.87 16.06
C LYS A 96 2.66 -22.10 14.57
N TRP A 97 1.72 -22.79 13.95
CA TRP A 97 1.74 -23.04 12.52
C TRP A 97 1.62 -21.71 11.75
N LEU A 98 0.67 -20.84 12.11
CA LEU A 98 0.45 -19.56 11.43
C LEU A 98 1.66 -18.63 11.60
N HIS A 99 2.22 -18.56 12.81
CA HIS A 99 3.44 -17.80 13.10
C HIS A 99 4.63 -18.31 12.28
N LYS A 100 4.81 -19.63 12.22
CA LYS A 100 5.88 -20.26 11.42
C LYS A 100 5.74 -19.97 9.93
N GLN A 101 4.52 -20.06 9.38
CA GLN A 101 4.28 -19.82 7.96
C GLN A 101 4.38 -18.34 7.58
N SER A 102 3.92 -17.43 8.45
CA SER A 102 3.94 -15.99 8.20
C SER A 102 5.27 -15.30 8.57
N GLY A 103 6.13 -15.99 9.32
CA GLY A 103 7.30 -15.38 9.97
C GLY A 103 6.93 -14.28 10.97
N GLY A 104 5.68 -14.22 11.43
CA GLY A 104 5.16 -13.14 12.30
C GLY A 104 4.85 -11.83 11.56
N THR A 105 4.91 -11.80 10.22
CA THR A 105 4.66 -10.56 9.47
C THR A 105 3.16 -10.32 9.35
N PRO A 106 2.61 -9.17 9.82
CA PRO A 106 1.17 -8.92 9.83
C PRO A 106 0.49 -9.09 8.46
N LEU A 107 1.15 -8.65 7.38
CA LEU A 107 0.65 -8.81 6.02
C LEU A 107 0.45 -10.29 5.66
N PHE A 108 1.45 -11.13 5.91
CA PHE A 108 1.34 -12.57 5.65
C PHE A 108 0.32 -13.25 6.55
N ILE A 109 0.21 -12.84 7.81
CA ILE A 109 -0.80 -13.38 8.74
C ILE A 109 -2.19 -13.16 8.16
N VAL A 110 -2.53 -11.92 7.79
CA VAL A 110 -3.84 -11.57 7.22
C VAL A 110 -4.12 -12.38 5.95
N GLU A 111 -3.11 -12.55 5.11
CA GLU A 111 -3.30 -13.17 3.82
C GLU A 111 -3.43 -14.71 3.90
N ILE A 112 -2.66 -15.35 4.79
CA ILE A 112 -2.85 -16.77 5.10
C ILE A 112 -4.26 -16.99 5.66
N LEU A 113 -4.71 -16.14 6.59
CA LEU A 113 -6.07 -16.24 7.14
C LEU A 113 -7.15 -16.09 6.06
N ARG A 114 -6.98 -15.14 5.13
CA ARG A 114 -7.88 -14.98 3.98
C ARG A 114 -7.90 -16.22 3.10
N ASN A 115 -6.73 -16.75 2.74
CA ASN A 115 -6.62 -17.97 1.93
C ASN A 115 -7.30 -19.17 2.59
N LEU A 116 -7.11 -19.35 3.90
CA LEU A 116 -7.78 -20.41 4.66
C LEU A 116 -9.30 -20.25 4.64
N TYR A 117 -9.80 -19.03 4.71
CA TYR A 117 -11.22 -18.73 4.63
C TYR A 117 -11.80 -19.03 3.23
N GLU A 118 -11.16 -18.54 2.17
CA GLU A 118 -11.57 -18.74 0.79
C GLU A 118 -11.58 -20.22 0.39
N ASN A 119 -10.57 -20.98 0.84
CA ASN A 119 -10.47 -22.42 0.63
C ASN A 119 -11.32 -23.26 1.59
N LYS A 120 -12.16 -22.62 2.42
CA LYS A 120 -13.06 -23.27 3.40
C LYS A 120 -12.35 -24.13 4.45
N VAL A 121 -11.06 -23.91 4.65
CA VAL A 121 -10.25 -24.53 5.73
C VAL A 121 -10.57 -23.87 7.06
N MET A 122 -10.79 -22.56 7.04
CA MET A 122 -11.28 -21.75 8.15
C MET A 122 -12.69 -21.24 7.84
N TYR A 123 -13.62 -21.35 8.78
CA TYR A 123 -15.00 -20.85 8.57
C TYR A 123 -15.67 -20.51 9.89
N TYR A 124 -16.69 -19.65 9.81
CA TYR A 124 -17.48 -19.24 10.97
C TYR A 124 -18.74 -20.10 11.11
N LYS A 125 -18.96 -20.71 12.28
CA LYS A 125 -20.16 -21.49 12.58
C LYS A 125 -20.44 -21.49 14.08
N ALA A 126 -21.72 -21.42 14.46
CA ALA A 126 -22.16 -21.49 15.86
C ALA A 126 -21.43 -20.50 16.80
N ASN A 127 -21.27 -19.26 16.33
CA ASN A 127 -20.62 -18.16 17.07
C ASN A 127 -19.13 -18.39 17.38
N LYS A 128 -18.45 -19.20 16.56
CA LYS A 128 -17.02 -19.50 16.68
C LYS A 128 -16.38 -19.64 15.31
N TRP A 129 -15.10 -19.30 15.24
CA TRP A 129 -14.24 -19.61 14.11
C TRP A 129 -13.68 -21.02 14.27
N LEU A 130 -13.80 -21.81 13.22
CA LEU A 130 -13.37 -23.20 13.19
C LEU A 130 -12.27 -23.37 12.15
N VAL A 131 -11.20 -24.07 12.51
CA VAL A 131 -10.08 -24.38 11.59
C VAL A 131 -9.92 -25.88 11.44
N GLN A 132 -9.98 -26.39 10.20
CA GLN A 132 -9.80 -27.81 9.90
C GLN A 132 -8.31 -28.17 9.86
N MET A 133 -7.77 -28.63 10.99
CA MET A 133 -6.34 -28.93 11.12
C MET A 133 -5.89 -30.05 10.17
N ASP A 134 -6.75 -31.05 9.90
CA ASP A 134 -6.46 -32.17 8.99
C ASP A 134 -6.23 -31.72 7.53
N VAL A 135 -6.83 -30.58 7.14
CA VAL A 135 -6.70 -29.97 5.81
C VAL A 135 -5.54 -28.97 5.80
N LEU A 136 -5.32 -28.29 6.93
CA LEU A 136 -4.25 -27.31 7.13
C LEU A 136 -2.86 -27.88 6.80
N ASP A 137 -2.56 -29.09 7.29
CA ASP A 137 -1.27 -29.76 7.07
C ASP A 137 -1.01 -30.10 5.58
N LYS A 138 -2.05 -30.13 4.76
CA LYS A 138 -1.99 -30.44 3.32
C LYS A 138 -2.08 -29.20 2.43
N THR A 139 -2.38 -28.05 3.02
CA THR A 139 -2.57 -26.80 2.27
C THR A 139 -1.19 -26.24 1.91
N LYS A 140 -0.95 -25.99 0.62
CA LYS A 140 0.26 -25.27 0.19
C LYS A 140 0.11 -23.80 0.55
N ILE A 141 1.10 -23.26 1.23
CA ILE A 141 1.10 -21.84 1.62
C ILE A 141 2.25 -21.14 0.93
N PRO A 142 1.97 -19.97 0.33
CA PRO A 142 3.01 -19.12 -0.20
C PRO A 142 4.04 -18.78 0.86
N SER A 143 5.31 -19.06 0.56
CA SER A 143 6.42 -18.78 1.48
C SER A 143 6.88 -17.32 1.41
N ARG A 144 6.47 -16.59 0.37
CA ARG A 144 6.85 -15.21 0.07
C ARG A 144 5.64 -14.38 -0.38
N ILE A 145 5.70 -13.06 -0.21
CA ILE A 145 4.65 -12.15 -0.70
C ILE A 145 4.59 -12.22 -2.22
N GLU A 146 5.74 -12.40 -2.88
CA GLU A 146 5.84 -12.61 -4.31
C GLU A 146 5.09 -13.88 -4.75
N ASP A 147 5.27 -15.01 -4.05
CA ASP A 147 4.56 -16.27 -4.35
C ASP A 147 3.03 -16.09 -4.24
N LEU A 148 2.60 -15.34 -3.23
CA LEU A 148 1.20 -15.07 -2.98
C LEU A 148 0.60 -14.16 -4.06
N LEU A 149 1.34 -13.11 -4.40
CA LEU A 149 0.92 -12.19 -5.45
C LEU A 149 0.88 -12.93 -6.79
N GLU A 150 1.87 -13.78 -7.11
CA GLU A 150 1.85 -14.59 -8.32
C GLU A 150 0.60 -15.48 -8.41
N GLU A 151 0.21 -16.14 -7.32
CA GLU A 151 -1.02 -16.96 -7.30
C GLU A 151 -2.28 -16.11 -7.57
N GLN A 152 -2.35 -14.92 -6.98
CA GLN A 152 -3.44 -13.98 -7.21
C GLN A 152 -3.45 -13.48 -8.66
N LEU A 153 -2.29 -13.09 -9.19
CA LEU A 153 -2.13 -12.56 -10.55
C LEU A 153 -2.47 -13.62 -11.62
N ARG A 154 -2.16 -14.91 -11.39
CA ARG A 154 -2.46 -16.01 -12.34
C ARG A 154 -3.95 -16.14 -12.66
N ASN A 155 -4.82 -15.77 -11.72
CA ASN A 155 -6.28 -15.88 -11.87
C ASN A 155 -6.95 -14.60 -12.40
N LEU A 156 -6.15 -13.55 -12.66
CA LEU A 156 -6.65 -12.28 -13.16
C LEU A 156 -6.83 -12.29 -14.68
N LYS A 157 -7.88 -11.62 -15.12
CA LYS A 157 -8.10 -11.29 -16.53
C LYS A 157 -7.14 -10.19 -16.95
N LYS A 158 -6.88 -10.10 -18.26
CA LYS A 158 -6.00 -9.07 -18.84
C LYS A 158 -6.35 -7.64 -18.39
N ALA A 159 -7.63 -7.30 -18.35
CA ALA A 159 -8.09 -5.98 -17.92
C ALA A 159 -7.74 -5.71 -16.45
N GLU A 160 -7.94 -6.69 -15.56
CA GLU A 160 -7.64 -6.60 -14.13
C GLU A 160 -6.13 -6.41 -13.90
N LEU A 161 -5.31 -7.22 -14.56
CA LEU A 161 -3.86 -7.08 -14.51
C LEU A 161 -3.40 -5.70 -15.02
N THR A 162 -4.01 -5.21 -16.09
CA THR A 162 -3.67 -3.89 -16.66
C THR A 162 -4.03 -2.76 -15.69
N ILE A 163 -5.15 -2.85 -14.96
CA ILE A 163 -5.51 -1.88 -13.91
C ILE A 163 -4.44 -1.84 -12.82
N LEU A 164 -3.99 -3.00 -12.35
CA LEU A 164 -2.95 -3.08 -11.34
C LEU A 164 -1.63 -2.47 -11.83
N LYS A 165 -1.25 -2.72 -13.08
CA LYS A 165 -0.07 -2.10 -13.70
C LYS A 165 -0.20 -0.58 -13.81
N ILE A 166 -1.37 -0.09 -14.22
CA ILE A 166 -1.66 1.36 -14.31
C ILE A 166 -1.46 2.03 -12.94
N LEU A 167 -2.07 1.46 -11.88
CA LEU A 167 -1.97 2.01 -10.53
C LEU A 167 -0.56 1.87 -9.94
N ALA A 168 0.15 0.79 -10.25
CA ALA A 168 1.55 0.60 -9.84
C ALA A 168 2.50 1.60 -10.51
N ILE A 169 2.25 1.96 -11.78
CA ILE A 169 3.02 2.97 -12.52
C ILE A 169 2.72 4.37 -12.00
N ALA A 170 1.44 4.69 -11.78
CA ALA A 170 1.02 6.02 -11.34
C ALA A 170 1.36 6.32 -9.87
N GLN A 171 1.54 5.28 -9.05
CA GLN A 171 1.84 5.36 -7.61
C GLN A 171 0.88 6.25 -6.80
N CYS A 172 -0.35 6.45 -7.30
CA CYS A 172 -1.34 7.32 -6.68
C CYS A 172 -2.76 6.76 -6.82
N ALA A 173 -3.72 7.38 -6.13
CA ALA A 173 -5.13 7.09 -6.31
C ALA A 173 -5.63 7.69 -7.64
N LEU A 174 -6.37 6.90 -8.42
CA LEU A 174 -6.94 7.34 -9.70
C LEU A 174 -8.46 7.21 -9.70
N GLU A 175 -9.13 8.13 -10.39
CA GLU A 175 -10.56 8.01 -10.67
C GLU A 175 -10.82 6.84 -11.63
N PRO A 176 -11.91 6.07 -11.44
CA PRO A 176 -12.30 4.99 -12.36
C PRO A 176 -12.41 5.46 -13.82
N GLY A 177 -12.82 6.71 -14.05
CA GLY A 177 -12.88 7.31 -15.39
C GLY A 177 -11.52 7.35 -16.09
N ILE A 178 -10.46 7.76 -15.37
CA ILE A 178 -9.09 7.81 -15.90
C ILE A 178 -8.62 6.40 -16.27
N ILE A 179 -8.87 5.43 -15.38
CA ILE A 179 -8.52 4.03 -15.62
C ILE A 179 -9.24 3.49 -16.86
N SER A 180 -10.54 3.76 -17.00
CA SER A 180 -11.33 3.38 -18.18
C SER A 180 -10.82 4.02 -19.47
N SER A 181 -10.43 5.29 -19.43
CA SER A 181 -9.85 6.00 -20.57
C SER A 181 -8.50 5.41 -21.02
N VAL A 182 -7.64 5.03 -20.07
CA VAL A 182 -6.38 4.34 -20.40
C VAL A 182 -6.63 2.93 -20.94
N LEU A 183 -7.60 2.19 -20.39
CA LEU A 183 -7.96 0.86 -20.90
C LEU A 183 -8.71 0.87 -22.23
N ASN A 184 -9.27 2.03 -22.61
CA ASN A 184 -10.21 2.18 -23.72
C ASN A 184 -11.43 1.23 -23.60
N THR A 185 -11.87 0.95 -22.37
CA THR A 185 -13.05 0.13 -22.06
C THR A 185 -13.55 0.41 -20.64
N LYS A 186 -14.77 -0.03 -20.33
CA LYS A 186 -15.37 0.06 -19.00
C LYS A 186 -14.57 -0.78 -17.99
N SER A 187 -14.20 -0.17 -16.86
CA SER A 187 -13.35 -0.78 -15.83
C SER A 187 -14.10 -1.19 -14.56
N GLU A 188 -15.37 -0.83 -14.41
CA GLU A 188 -16.12 -0.95 -13.15
C GLU A 188 -16.18 -2.39 -12.63
N ILE A 189 -16.49 -3.36 -13.51
CA ILE A 189 -16.57 -4.77 -13.14
C ILE A 189 -15.20 -5.30 -12.69
N ALA A 190 -14.13 -4.90 -13.39
CA ALA A 190 -12.78 -5.33 -13.06
C ALA A 190 -12.30 -4.69 -11.75
N ILE A 191 -12.61 -3.42 -11.50
CA ILE A 191 -12.33 -2.71 -10.25
C ILE A 191 -13.05 -3.39 -9.08
N GLU A 192 -14.35 -3.68 -9.20
CA GLU A 192 -15.09 -4.36 -8.12
C GLU A 192 -14.54 -5.76 -7.84
N ARG A 193 -14.17 -6.52 -8.88
CA ARG A 193 -13.55 -7.83 -8.68
C ARG A 193 -12.19 -7.72 -7.98
N LEU A 194 -11.36 -6.74 -8.35
CA LEU A 194 -10.07 -6.49 -7.70
C LEU A 194 -10.22 -6.01 -6.25
N LYS A 195 -11.26 -5.23 -5.94
CA LYS A 195 -11.61 -4.85 -4.56
C LYS A 195 -11.99 -6.06 -3.71
N ASN A 196 -12.82 -6.96 -4.26
CA ASN A 196 -13.23 -8.19 -3.57
C ASN A 196 -12.06 -9.14 -3.29
N LEU A 197 -11.04 -9.14 -4.15
CA LEU A 197 -9.78 -9.86 -3.94
C LEU A 197 -8.85 -9.15 -2.94
N GLY A 198 -9.20 -7.94 -2.48
CA GLY A 198 -8.40 -7.15 -1.55
C GLY A 198 -7.14 -6.54 -2.16
N LEU A 199 -7.06 -6.47 -3.50
CA LEU A 199 -5.93 -5.88 -4.23
C LEU A 199 -6.09 -4.37 -4.38
N LEU A 200 -7.33 -3.88 -4.41
CA LEU A 200 -7.66 -2.46 -4.48
C LEU A 200 -8.49 -2.01 -3.28
N ARG A 201 -8.36 -0.73 -2.95
CA ARG A 201 -9.23 -0.01 -2.02
C ARG A 201 -9.85 1.18 -2.73
N GLU A 202 -10.95 1.62 -2.19
CA GLU A 202 -11.69 2.77 -2.67
C GLU A 202 -11.75 3.82 -1.58
N ASN A 203 -11.45 5.06 -1.95
CA ASN A 203 -11.47 6.21 -1.06
C ASN A 203 -12.25 7.35 -1.72
N ILE A 204 -12.57 8.37 -0.92
CA ILE A 204 -13.12 9.63 -1.40
C ILE A 204 -12.07 10.72 -1.16
N ILE A 205 -11.58 11.34 -2.24
CA ILE A 205 -10.66 12.47 -2.19
C ILE A 205 -11.32 13.63 -2.92
N ASN A 206 -11.39 14.81 -2.29
CA ASN A 206 -12.04 16.00 -2.84
C ASN A 206 -13.45 15.73 -3.37
N ASN A 207 -14.25 14.98 -2.60
CA ASN A 207 -15.62 14.57 -2.93
C ASN A 207 -15.75 13.70 -4.20
N ARG A 208 -14.65 13.11 -4.67
CA ARG A 208 -14.63 12.20 -5.81
C ARG A 208 -14.19 10.80 -5.40
N ARG A 209 -14.78 9.79 -6.05
CA ARG A 209 -14.46 8.38 -5.84
C ARG A 209 -13.15 8.05 -6.55
N VAL A 210 -12.15 7.62 -5.80
CA VAL A 210 -10.84 7.21 -6.31
C VAL A 210 -10.49 5.80 -5.86
N VAL A 211 -9.66 5.14 -6.65
CA VAL A 211 -9.21 3.77 -6.42
C VAL A 211 -7.70 3.75 -6.27
N ILE A 212 -7.21 3.03 -5.27
CA ILE A 212 -5.79 2.91 -4.96
C ILE A 212 -5.44 1.43 -4.68
N MET A 213 -4.17 1.08 -4.87
CA MET A 213 -3.66 -0.22 -4.45
C MET A 213 -3.87 -0.42 -2.94
N ALA A 214 -4.40 -1.57 -2.55
CA ALA A 214 -4.66 -1.87 -1.15
C ALA A 214 -3.38 -1.99 -0.30
N ASN A 215 -2.26 -2.31 -0.96
CA ASN A 215 -0.95 -2.44 -0.34
C ASN A 215 0.15 -1.98 -1.31
N GLN A 216 1.02 -1.07 -0.85
CA GLN A 216 2.12 -0.54 -1.65
C GLN A 216 3.18 -1.59 -2.03
N ILE A 217 3.36 -2.63 -1.20
CA ILE A 217 4.29 -3.73 -1.53
C ILE A 217 3.83 -4.44 -2.81
N PHE A 218 2.53 -4.65 -2.99
CA PHE A 218 2.01 -5.23 -4.24
C PHE A 218 2.25 -4.30 -5.43
N ALA A 219 2.12 -2.99 -5.26
CA ALA A 219 2.43 -2.02 -6.31
C ALA A 219 3.91 -2.13 -6.74
N LEU A 220 4.84 -2.18 -5.77
CA LEU A 220 6.27 -2.33 -6.04
C LEU A 220 6.61 -3.65 -6.75
N ILE A 221 5.99 -4.76 -6.34
CA ILE A 221 6.22 -6.05 -6.99
C ILE A 221 5.64 -6.03 -8.40
N ILE A 222 4.41 -5.54 -8.59
CA ILE A 222 3.79 -5.45 -9.92
C ILE A 222 4.62 -4.56 -10.85
N ALA A 223 5.09 -3.41 -10.37
CA ALA A 223 5.94 -2.50 -11.16
C ALA A 223 7.20 -3.21 -11.68
N ARG A 224 7.83 -4.08 -10.90
CA ARG A 224 9.00 -4.87 -11.32
C ARG A 224 8.68 -5.96 -12.35
N LEU A 225 7.41 -6.35 -12.47
CA LEU A 225 6.95 -7.36 -13.44
C LEU A 225 6.56 -6.73 -14.79
N ILE A 226 6.59 -5.40 -14.93
CA ILE A 226 6.25 -4.71 -16.16
C ILE A 226 7.47 -4.69 -17.07
N GLU A 227 7.31 -5.15 -18.30
CA GLU A 227 8.36 -5.05 -19.31
C GLU A 227 8.59 -3.59 -19.72
N SER A 228 9.83 -3.20 -20.01
CA SER A 228 10.20 -1.81 -20.32
C SER A 228 9.33 -1.18 -21.41
N ASP A 229 9.03 -1.91 -22.49
CA ASP A 229 8.19 -1.41 -23.60
C ASP A 229 6.73 -1.20 -23.18
N GLU A 230 6.21 -2.09 -22.33
CA GLU A 230 4.85 -1.97 -21.79
C GLU A 230 4.76 -0.81 -20.80
N GLU A 231 5.76 -0.63 -19.94
CA GLU A 231 5.84 0.50 -19.00
C GLU A 231 5.83 1.82 -19.75
N GLN A 232 6.68 1.98 -20.78
CA GLN A 232 6.69 3.19 -21.60
C GLN A 232 5.36 3.45 -22.29
N ARG A 233 4.70 2.41 -22.83
CA ARG A 233 3.39 2.55 -23.46
C ARG A 233 2.35 3.03 -22.46
N LEU A 234 2.29 2.43 -21.27
CA LEU A 234 1.34 2.79 -20.22
C LEU A 234 1.60 4.19 -19.67
N CYS A 235 2.86 4.58 -19.44
CA CYS A 235 3.23 5.94 -19.03
C CYS A 235 2.75 6.97 -20.06
N ASN A 236 3.01 6.75 -21.35
CA ASN A 236 2.56 7.66 -22.41
C ASN A 236 1.03 7.77 -22.47
N MET A 237 0.31 6.66 -22.29
CA MET A 237 -1.15 6.67 -22.24
C MET A 237 -1.68 7.43 -21.01
N LEU A 238 -1.06 7.23 -19.84
CA LEU A 238 -1.40 7.95 -18.62
C LEU A 238 -1.17 9.45 -18.78
N ILE A 239 -0.02 9.88 -19.30
CA ILE A 239 0.27 11.29 -19.57
C ILE A 239 -0.82 11.87 -20.48
N LYS A 240 -1.16 11.19 -21.59
CA LYS A 240 -2.18 11.65 -22.54
C LYS A 240 -3.57 11.82 -21.91
N VAL A 241 -3.94 10.96 -20.96
CA VAL A 241 -5.25 11.00 -20.29
C VAL A 241 -5.24 12.02 -19.14
N LEU A 242 -4.14 12.15 -18.40
CA LEU A 242 -4.05 13.02 -17.23
C LEU A 242 -3.83 14.49 -17.60
N GLU A 243 -3.03 14.80 -18.64
CA GLU A 243 -2.71 16.18 -19.03
C GLU A 243 -3.95 17.07 -19.25
N PRO A 244 -5.01 16.63 -19.96
CA PRO A 244 -6.22 17.43 -20.17
C PRO A 244 -7.03 17.65 -18.88
N THR A 245 -6.87 16.77 -17.88
CA THR A 245 -7.63 16.84 -16.62
C THR A 245 -7.03 17.82 -15.62
N LEU A 246 -5.84 18.38 -15.89
CA LEU A 246 -5.12 19.25 -14.97
C LEU A 246 -5.86 20.54 -14.58
N SER A 247 -6.79 21.03 -15.40
CA SER A 247 -7.60 22.21 -15.06
C SER A 247 -8.56 21.94 -13.89
N GLU A 248 -8.93 20.68 -13.67
CA GLU A 248 -9.80 20.24 -12.58
C GLU A 248 -9.03 19.48 -11.48
N HIS A 249 -7.81 19.01 -11.78
CA HIS A 249 -7.08 18.02 -10.98
C HIS A 249 -5.59 18.36 -10.82
N GLU A 250 -5.29 19.39 -10.06
CA GLU A 250 -3.90 19.76 -9.76
C GLU A 250 -3.13 18.67 -8.99
N ASN A 251 -3.84 17.77 -8.31
CA ASN A 251 -3.28 16.63 -7.58
C ASN A 251 -2.48 15.65 -8.46
N TYR A 252 -2.69 15.65 -9.79
CA TYR A 252 -1.94 14.79 -10.72
C TYR A 252 -0.65 15.42 -11.26
N ILE A 253 -0.34 16.68 -10.90
CA ILE A 253 0.89 17.36 -11.36
C ILE A 253 2.17 16.60 -10.94
N PRO A 254 2.34 16.15 -9.68
CA PRO A 254 3.51 15.37 -9.28
C PRO A 254 3.63 14.07 -10.07
N VAL A 255 2.50 13.40 -10.30
CA VAL A 255 2.42 12.14 -11.06
C VAL A 255 2.88 12.38 -12.51
N LEU A 256 2.43 13.46 -13.15
CA LEU A 256 2.86 13.80 -14.50
C LEU A 256 4.35 14.12 -14.60
N ALA A 257 4.95 14.70 -13.55
CA ALA A 257 6.39 14.90 -13.49
C ALA A 257 7.14 13.57 -13.51
N GLU A 258 6.76 12.65 -12.62
CA GLU A 258 7.37 11.31 -12.53
C GLU A 258 7.18 10.50 -13.83
N LEU A 259 5.95 10.46 -14.37
CA LEU A 259 5.67 9.76 -15.62
C LEU A 259 6.48 10.32 -16.80
N SER A 260 6.64 11.65 -16.86
CA SER A 260 7.40 12.32 -17.92
C SER A 260 8.90 12.01 -17.83
N ASP A 261 9.43 11.92 -16.62
CA ASP A 261 10.81 11.50 -16.36
C ASP A 261 11.03 10.04 -16.81
N LYS A 262 10.12 9.14 -16.43
CA LYS A 262 10.15 7.71 -16.85
C LYS A 262 10.15 7.51 -18.37
N VAL A 263 9.44 8.35 -19.13
CA VAL A 263 9.45 8.31 -20.61
C VAL A 263 10.57 9.15 -21.23
N LYS A 264 11.53 9.62 -20.44
CA LYS A 264 12.69 10.42 -20.86
C LYS A 264 12.29 11.68 -21.63
N ASN A 265 11.23 12.36 -21.18
CA ASN A 265 10.82 13.66 -21.69
C ASN A 265 11.20 14.77 -20.68
N PRO A 266 12.45 15.27 -20.73
CA PRO A 266 12.96 16.20 -19.73
C PRO A 266 12.22 17.54 -19.73
N GLU A 267 11.73 18.00 -20.89
CA GLU A 267 10.97 19.26 -20.98
C GLU A 267 9.66 19.18 -20.19
N LYS A 268 8.89 18.10 -20.38
CA LYS A 268 7.64 17.90 -19.64
C LYS A 268 7.90 17.60 -18.17
N ALA A 269 8.91 16.79 -17.85
CA ALA A 269 9.29 16.49 -16.48
C ALA A 269 9.62 17.79 -15.72
N TYR A 270 10.49 18.63 -16.28
CA TYR A 270 10.83 19.93 -15.69
C TYR A 270 9.61 20.85 -15.54
N LYS A 271 8.77 20.96 -16.58
CA LYS A 271 7.55 21.77 -16.54
C LYS A 271 6.63 21.37 -15.37
N TYR A 272 6.36 20.07 -15.21
CA TYR A 272 5.47 19.59 -14.16
C TYR A 272 6.12 19.61 -12.78
N SER A 273 7.41 19.32 -12.66
CA SER A 273 8.15 19.48 -11.39
C SER A 273 8.12 20.93 -10.92
N ARG A 274 8.33 21.91 -11.82
CA ARG A 274 8.26 23.33 -11.48
C ARG A 274 6.85 23.73 -11.04
N LYS A 275 5.82 23.30 -11.78
CA LYS A 275 4.43 23.57 -11.40
C LYS A 275 4.06 22.92 -10.06
N SER A 276 4.59 21.72 -9.78
CA SER A 276 4.42 21.06 -8.48
C SER A 276 5.05 21.87 -7.35
N ALA A 277 6.22 22.47 -7.58
CA ALA A 277 6.89 23.34 -6.62
C ALA A 277 6.11 24.64 -6.38
N GLU A 278 5.64 25.31 -7.45
CA GLU A 278 4.79 26.51 -7.38
C GLU A 278 3.49 26.23 -6.62
N ASN A 279 2.84 25.09 -6.88
CA ASN A 279 1.64 24.66 -6.17
C ASN A 279 1.93 24.38 -4.69
N ALA A 280 3.03 23.71 -4.37
CA ALA A 280 3.42 23.51 -2.97
C ALA A 280 3.65 24.87 -2.28
N GLU A 281 4.39 25.79 -2.90
CA GLU A 281 4.65 27.13 -2.38
C GLU A 281 3.36 27.90 -2.12
N SER A 282 2.41 27.93 -3.06
CA SER A 282 1.11 28.60 -2.89
C SER A 282 0.22 27.99 -1.80
N ILE A 283 0.34 26.68 -1.52
CA ILE A 283 -0.33 26.03 -0.38
C ILE A 283 0.32 26.46 0.95
N TYR A 284 1.65 26.70 0.95
CA TYR A 284 2.39 27.17 2.12
C TYR A 284 2.35 28.70 2.31
N ASP A 285 2.00 29.47 1.26
CA ASP A 285 1.90 30.94 1.30
C ASP A 285 0.63 31.47 2.00
N TYR A 286 -0.09 30.60 2.72
CA TYR A 286 -1.04 31.01 3.77
C TYR A 286 -0.32 31.57 5.02
N THR A 287 0.55 32.57 4.80
CA THR A 287 0.76 33.69 5.72
C THR A 287 -0.51 34.53 5.97
N SER A 288 -1.67 34.12 5.44
CA SER A 288 -2.97 34.81 5.59
C SER A 288 -4.16 33.89 5.88
N ALA A 289 -3.96 32.77 6.59
CA ALA A 289 -5.06 32.15 7.35
C ALA A 289 -5.03 32.72 8.77
N VAL A 290 -5.66 33.90 8.91
CA VAL A 290 -6.04 34.53 10.19
C VAL A 290 -6.84 33.56 11.05
#